data_AF-A0A644Y764-F1
#
_entry.id   AF-A0A644Y764-F1
#
_cell.length_a   1.000
_cell.length_b   1.000
_cell.length_c   1.000
_cell.angle_alpha   90.00
_cell.angle_beta   90.00
_cell.angle_gamma   90.00
#
_symmetry.space_group_name_H-M   'P 1'
#
loop_
_entity.id
_entity.type
_entity.pdbx_description
1 polymer ?
#
loop_
_entity_poly.entity_id
_entity_poly.type
_entity_poly.pdbx_seq_one_letter_code
_entity_poly.pdbx_strand_id
1 'polypeptide(L)'
;MALIHSKGKKVQDIFLWAGDSRGYLFSSNGLMQMTTDDVQGALDPYQNLIADGVLSNVIHMGGKYVVHSRSVFVDQPHLVITATDGCFAYLHSPMELESILLPTLEQARNPNEWETLLEAHIRAVASDDFTMRIAIVGFQTFRQIKTAFAARHRKFRALYAEPMDRMASEHDQNGLISLWERYKKYYVLGEMDE
;
A
#
# COMPACT_ATOMS: atom_id res chain seq x y z
N MET A 1 -8.05 -9.65 -0.46
CA MET A 1 -9.34 -9.32 0.22
C MET A 1 -9.04 -8.91 1.67
N ALA A 2 -9.90 -8.11 2.30
CA ALA A 2 -9.83 -7.84 3.74
C ALA A 2 -11.22 -7.92 4.40
N LEU A 3 -11.27 -8.43 5.63
CA LEU A 3 -12.43 -8.45 6.50
C LEU A 3 -12.17 -7.56 7.71
N ILE A 4 -13.16 -6.77 8.11
CA ILE A 4 -13.04 -5.77 9.18
C ILE A 4 -14.05 -6.12 10.27
N HIS A 5 -13.57 -6.42 11.47
CA HIS A 5 -14.39 -6.84 12.61
C HIS A 5 -14.13 -5.96 13.84
N SER A 6 -15.15 -5.22 14.28
CA SER A 6 -15.06 -4.41 15.49
C SER A 6 -15.14 -5.28 16.76
N LYS A 7 -14.10 -5.24 17.60
CA LYS A 7 -14.02 -5.94 18.88
C LYS A 7 -13.80 -4.95 20.03
N GLY A 8 -14.91 -4.41 20.54
CA GLY A 8 -14.87 -3.36 21.58
C GLY A 8 -14.32 -2.05 21.03
N LYS A 9 -13.25 -1.51 21.65
CA LYS A 9 -12.57 -0.29 21.18
C LYS A 9 -11.51 -0.54 20.10
N LYS A 10 -11.17 -1.80 19.83
CA LYS A 10 -10.20 -2.18 18.79
C LYS A 10 -10.93 -2.75 17.58
N VAL A 11 -10.34 -2.58 16.41
CA VAL A 11 -10.79 -3.22 15.18
C VAL A 11 -9.80 -4.31 14.81
N GLN A 12 -10.32 -5.48 14.46
CA GLN A 12 -9.55 -6.59 13.94
C GLN A 12 -9.69 -6.59 12.42
N ASP A 13 -8.59 -6.37 11.71
CA ASP A 13 -8.54 -6.51 10.25
C ASP A 13 -7.91 -7.86 9.91
N ILE A 14 -8.52 -8.58 8.97
CA ILE A 14 -8.06 -9.87 8.49
C ILE A 14 -7.85 -9.77 6.99
N PHE A 15 -6.60 -9.83 6.56
CA PHE A 15 -6.21 -9.85 5.16
C PHE A 15 -6.14 -11.29 4.67
N LEU A 16 -6.74 -11.57 3.52
CA LEU A 16 -6.73 -12.86 2.85
C LEU A 16 -6.16 -12.68 1.45
N TRP A 17 -5.21 -13.52 1.05
CA TRP A 17 -4.58 -13.42 -0.26
C TRP A 17 -4.10 -14.79 -0.78
N ALA A 18 -3.96 -14.85 -2.11
CA ALA A 18 -3.29 -15.89 -2.86
C ALA A 18 -2.89 -15.25 -4.20
N GLY A 19 -1.60 -15.16 -4.48
CA GLY A 19 -1.04 -14.35 -5.57
C GLY A 19 -0.35 -13.09 -5.06
N ASP A 20 -0.25 -12.09 -5.91
CA ASP A 20 0.52 -10.85 -5.68
C ASP A 20 -0.36 -9.59 -5.52
N SER A 21 -1.68 -9.71 -5.59
CA SER A 21 -2.57 -8.63 -5.15
C SER A 21 -2.31 -8.29 -3.68
N ARG A 22 -2.14 -7.00 -3.38
CA ARG A 22 -1.68 -6.53 -2.07
C ARG A 22 -2.81 -6.00 -1.19
N GLY A 23 -2.73 -6.31 0.09
CA GLY A 23 -3.49 -5.67 1.15
C GLY A 23 -2.63 -4.70 1.94
N TYR A 24 -3.18 -3.54 2.28
CA TYR A 24 -2.49 -2.52 3.06
C TYR A 24 -3.32 -2.03 4.24
N LEU A 25 -2.62 -1.73 5.33
CA LEU A 25 -3.12 -0.89 6.41
C LEU A 25 -2.53 0.51 6.21
N PHE A 26 -3.39 1.52 6.12
CA PHE A 26 -2.97 2.91 5.94
C PHE A 26 -3.47 3.77 7.09
N SER A 27 -2.56 4.37 7.84
CA SER A 27 -2.90 5.18 9.02
C SER A 27 -2.04 6.43 9.08
N SER A 28 -2.21 7.23 10.13
CA SER A 28 -1.34 8.39 10.43
C SER A 28 0.14 8.00 10.62
N ASN A 29 0.46 6.72 10.79
CA ASN A 29 1.84 6.23 10.86
C ASN A 29 2.45 5.98 9.47
N GLY A 30 1.63 5.81 8.43
CA GLY A 30 2.06 5.53 7.07
C GLY A 30 1.34 4.33 6.45
N LEU A 31 1.74 4.02 5.21
CA LEU A 31 1.27 2.87 4.46
C LEU A 31 2.09 1.63 4.82
N MET A 32 1.41 0.54 5.15
CA MET A 32 2.05 -0.73 5.50
C MET A 32 1.39 -1.87 4.73
N GLN A 33 2.20 -2.70 4.07
CA GLN A 33 1.78 -3.90 3.38
C GLN A 33 1.51 -5.03 4.39
N MET A 34 0.31 -5.59 4.30
CA MET A 34 -0.22 -6.62 5.20
C MET A 34 -0.18 -8.03 4.59
N THR A 35 0.01 -8.14 3.29
CA THR A 35 0.12 -9.41 2.55
C THR A 35 1.57 -9.64 2.12
N THR A 36 1.93 -10.87 1.76
CA THR A 36 3.23 -11.18 1.17
C THR A 36 2.98 -11.72 -0.23
N ASP A 37 3.57 -11.12 -1.26
CA ASP A 37 3.32 -11.53 -2.64
C ASP A 37 3.77 -12.99 -2.84
N ASP A 38 2.92 -13.80 -3.45
CA ASP A 38 3.26 -15.18 -3.78
C ASP A 38 4.07 -15.25 -5.07
N VAL A 39 5.36 -14.90 -4.98
CA VAL A 39 6.31 -14.92 -6.10
C VAL A 39 7.52 -15.79 -5.80
N GLN A 40 8.11 -16.37 -6.85
CA GLN A 40 9.34 -17.15 -6.73
C GLN A 40 10.51 -16.27 -6.24
N GLY A 41 11.33 -16.82 -5.34
CA GLY A 41 12.57 -16.17 -4.88
C GLY A 41 12.46 -15.30 -3.64
N ALA A 42 11.28 -15.21 -2.99
CA ALA A 42 11.07 -14.46 -1.75
C ALA A 42 11.59 -13.01 -1.82
N LEU A 43 11.29 -12.35 -2.94
CA LEU A 43 11.71 -10.98 -3.20
C LEU A 43 11.00 -10.00 -2.27
N ASP A 44 11.73 -8.99 -1.80
CA ASP A 44 11.07 -7.88 -1.11
C ASP A 44 10.20 -7.06 -2.08
N PRO A 45 9.28 -6.22 -1.59
CA PRO A 45 8.34 -5.50 -2.46
C PRO A 45 9.01 -4.61 -3.52
N TYR A 46 10.19 -4.05 -3.28
CA TYR A 46 10.93 -3.25 -4.26
C TYR A 46 11.61 -4.14 -5.30
N GLN A 47 12.24 -5.23 -4.84
CA GLN A 47 12.85 -6.21 -5.74
C GLN A 47 11.81 -6.87 -6.65
N ASN A 48 10.61 -7.15 -6.13
CA ASN A 48 9.54 -7.74 -6.91
C ASN A 48 9.08 -6.82 -8.06
N LEU A 49 9.01 -5.50 -7.84
CA LEU A 49 8.69 -4.53 -8.90
C LEU A 49 9.70 -4.58 -10.07
N ILE A 50 10.97 -4.84 -9.77
CA ILE A 50 12.04 -4.88 -10.79
C ILE A 50 12.09 -6.24 -11.48
N ALA A 51 11.96 -7.31 -10.71
CA ALA A 51 12.16 -8.66 -11.20
C ALA A 51 10.93 -9.23 -11.93
N ASP A 52 9.74 -8.64 -11.71
CA ASP A 52 8.47 -9.13 -12.21
C ASP A 52 8.31 -10.63 -11.87
N GLY A 53 8.31 -10.90 -10.57
CA GLY A 53 8.45 -12.26 -10.03
C GLY A 53 7.34 -13.19 -10.51
N VAL A 54 7.73 -14.37 -11.01
CA VAL A 54 6.76 -15.39 -11.45
C VAL A 54 5.91 -15.83 -10.26
N LEU A 55 4.59 -15.76 -10.42
CA LEU A 55 3.63 -16.19 -9.41
C LEU A 55 3.85 -17.66 -9.00
N SER A 56 3.95 -17.92 -7.70
CA SER A 56 4.11 -19.25 -7.12
C SER A 56 2.82 -19.85 -6.57
N ASN A 57 1.79 -19.04 -6.35
CA ASN A 57 0.48 -19.48 -5.85
C ASN A 57 -0.63 -18.67 -6.53
N VAL A 58 -1.52 -19.36 -7.25
CA VAL A 58 -2.63 -18.74 -7.98
C VAL A 58 -3.86 -19.63 -7.83
N ILE A 59 -4.99 -19.03 -7.47
CA ILE A 59 -6.26 -19.76 -7.42
C ILE A 59 -6.72 -20.05 -8.84
N HIS A 60 -6.79 -21.32 -9.21
CA HIS A 60 -7.29 -21.76 -10.51
C HIS A 60 -8.05 -23.09 -10.39
N MET A 61 -8.87 -23.39 -11.40
CA MET A 61 -9.69 -24.60 -11.41
C MET A 61 -8.80 -25.85 -11.48
N GLY A 62 -9.01 -26.80 -10.55
CA GLY A 62 -8.32 -28.08 -10.54
C GLY A 62 -6.90 -28.06 -9.98
N GLY A 63 -6.37 -26.89 -9.62
CA GLY A 63 -5.05 -26.72 -9.00
C GLY A 63 -5.05 -26.87 -7.49
N LYS A 64 -3.84 -27.06 -6.93
CA LYS A 64 -3.59 -26.84 -5.50
C LYS A 64 -3.17 -25.40 -5.30
N TYR A 65 -3.76 -24.74 -4.31
CA TYR A 65 -3.41 -23.38 -3.90
C TYR A 65 -3.57 -23.26 -2.39
N VAL A 66 -2.92 -22.25 -1.81
CA VAL A 66 -3.05 -21.89 -0.39
C VAL A 66 -3.67 -20.51 -0.30
N VAL A 67 -4.68 -20.35 0.54
CA VAL A 67 -5.17 -19.01 0.91
C VAL A 67 -4.45 -18.61 2.19
N HIS A 68 -3.59 -17.60 2.08
CA HIS A 68 -2.90 -17.03 3.21
C HIS A 68 -3.83 -16.10 4.00
N SER A 69 -3.54 -15.93 5.28
CA SER A 69 -4.25 -14.98 6.12
C SER A 69 -3.33 -14.27 7.10
N ARG A 70 -3.62 -13.01 7.39
CA ARG A 70 -2.96 -12.23 8.43
C ARG A 70 -4.00 -11.40 9.16
N SER A 71 -3.95 -11.42 10.50
CA SER A 71 -4.83 -10.60 11.33
C SER A 71 -4.02 -9.56 12.11
N VAL A 72 -4.54 -8.34 12.17
CA VAL A 72 -3.96 -7.24 12.96
C VAL A 72 -5.07 -6.58 13.79
N PHE A 73 -4.74 -6.21 15.03
CA PHE A 73 -5.62 -5.41 15.87
C PHE A 73 -5.15 -3.96 15.84
N VAL A 74 -6.03 -3.06 15.39
CA VAL A 74 -5.75 -1.63 15.27
C VAL A 74 -6.61 -0.87 16.27
N ASP A 75 -5.99 0.01 17.03
CA ASP A 75 -6.62 0.81 18.09
C ASP A 75 -6.77 2.29 17.73
N GLN A 76 -6.54 2.63 16.47
CA GLN A 76 -6.68 3.97 15.90
C GLN A 76 -7.49 3.96 14.60
N PRO A 77 -8.15 5.07 14.23
CA PRO A 77 -8.76 5.22 12.91
C PRO A 77 -7.74 5.03 11.79
N HIS A 78 -8.12 4.30 10.75
CA HIS A 78 -7.25 3.89 9.65
C HIS A 78 -8.07 3.57 8.41
N LEU A 79 -7.38 3.30 7.30
CA LEU A 79 -7.94 2.83 6.06
C LEU A 79 -7.39 1.43 5.76
N VAL A 80 -8.25 0.55 5.26
CA VAL A 80 -7.86 -0.78 4.78
C VAL A 80 -7.95 -0.76 3.26
N ILE A 81 -6.83 -1.04 2.59
CA ILE A 81 -6.74 -0.98 1.14
C ILE A 81 -6.50 -2.39 0.61
N THR A 82 -7.18 -2.76 -0.46
CA THR A 82 -6.82 -3.93 -1.27
C THR A 82 -6.69 -3.50 -2.71
N ALA A 83 -5.61 -3.88 -3.36
CA ALA A 83 -5.31 -3.49 -4.73
C ALA A 83 -4.77 -4.66 -5.54
N THR A 84 -5.15 -4.72 -6.81
CA THR A 84 -4.45 -5.58 -7.79
C THR A 84 -3.06 -5.00 -8.09
N ASP A 85 -2.19 -5.84 -8.61
CA ASP A 85 -0.86 -5.49 -9.13
C ASP A 85 -0.90 -4.30 -10.10
N GLY A 86 -1.91 -4.21 -10.98
CA GLY A 86 -2.11 -3.06 -11.87
C GLY A 86 -2.13 -1.69 -11.19
N CYS A 87 -2.37 -1.62 -9.86
CA CYS A 87 -2.30 -0.37 -9.10
C CYS A 87 -0.89 0.05 -8.66
N PHE A 88 0.08 -0.86 -8.61
CA PHE A 88 1.38 -0.59 -7.98
C PHE A 88 2.59 -1.23 -8.68
N ALA A 89 2.40 -2.26 -9.51
CA ALA A 89 3.48 -2.99 -10.18
C ALA A 89 4.26 -2.11 -11.18
N TYR A 90 3.61 -1.08 -11.73
CA TYR A 90 4.21 -0.15 -12.71
C TYR A 90 4.84 1.09 -12.07
N LEU A 91 4.92 1.15 -10.74
CA LEU A 91 5.61 2.20 -10.01
C LEU A 91 7.10 1.84 -9.88
N HIS A 92 7.98 2.84 -9.81
CA HIS A 92 9.42 2.56 -9.69
C HIS A 92 9.84 2.18 -8.27
N SER A 93 9.00 2.48 -7.28
CA SER A 93 9.21 2.04 -5.92
C SER A 93 7.89 1.91 -5.15
N PRO A 94 7.84 1.09 -4.09
CA PRO A 94 6.63 1.00 -3.26
C PRO A 94 6.33 2.31 -2.50
N MET A 95 7.29 3.23 -2.39
CA MET A 95 7.07 4.56 -1.81
C MET A 95 6.14 5.42 -2.68
N GLU A 96 6.15 5.21 -4.00
CA GLU A 96 5.33 6.00 -4.92
C GLU A 96 3.83 5.83 -4.67
N LEU A 97 3.40 4.66 -4.19
CA LEU A 97 1.99 4.47 -3.87
C LEU A 97 1.54 5.41 -2.74
N GLU A 98 2.36 5.59 -1.70
CA GLU A 98 2.07 6.57 -0.64
C GLU A 98 2.22 8.02 -1.14
N SER A 99 3.12 8.28 -2.10
CA SER A 99 3.24 9.59 -2.77
C SER A 99 2.08 9.91 -3.72
N ILE A 100 1.25 8.93 -4.10
CA ILE A 100 -0.01 9.16 -4.81
C ILE A 100 -1.15 9.33 -3.80
N LEU A 101 -1.23 8.45 -2.78
CA LEU A 101 -2.33 8.44 -1.81
C LEU A 101 -2.42 9.74 -0.99
N LEU A 102 -1.29 10.25 -0.47
CA LEU A 102 -1.32 11.40 0.44
C LEU A 102 -1.65 12.73 -0.26
N PRO A 103 -1.03 13.10 -1.40
CA PRO A 103 -1.36 14.36 -2.07
C PRO A 103 -2.77 14.35 -2.63
N THR A 104 -3.24 13.24 -3.22
CA THR A 104 -4.60 13.15 -3.76
C THR A 104 -5.65 13.27 -2.64
N LEU A 105 -5.39 12.67 -1.46
CA LEU A 105 -6.24 12.83 -0.27
C LEU A 105 -6.28 14.29 0.21
N GLU A 106 -5.13 14.98 0.22
CA GLU A 106 -5.06 16.39 0.60
C GLU A 106 -5.78 17.30 -0.41
N GLN A 107 -5.68 17.02 -1.71
CA GLN A 107 -6.28 17.81 -2.77
C GLN A 107 -7.81 17.65 -2.84
N ALA A 108 -8.30 16.41 -2.74
CA ALA A 108 -9.72 16.09 -2.88
C ALA A 108 -10.60 16.80 -1.84
N ARG A 109 -11.82 17.19 -2.22
CA ARG A 109 -12.79 17.82 -1.32
C ARG A 109 -13.74 16.81 -0.69
N ASN A 110 -13.93 15.67 -1.35
CA ASN A 110 -14.83 14.59 -0.94
C ASN A 110 -14.31 13.22 -1.45
N PRO A 111 -14.90 12.10 -0.99
CA PRO A 111 -14.44 10.76 -1.39
C PRO A 111 -14.48 10.49 -2.90
N ASN A 112 -15.51 10.97 -3.62
CA ASN A 112 -15.63 10.74 -5.06
C ASN A 112 -14.53 11.46 -5.85
N GLU A 113 -14.20 12.69 -5.46
CA GLU A 113 -13.07 13.42 -6.06
C GLU A 113 -11.74 12.75 -5.74
N TRP A 114 -11.60 12.17 -4.53
CA TRP A 114 -10.40 11.40 -4.19
C TRP A 114 -10.26 10.15 -5.06
N GLU A 115 -11.36 9.42 -5.28
CA GLU A 115 -11.42 8.29 -6.21
C GLU A 115 -11.01 8.71 -7.63
N THR A 116 -11.57 9.79 -8.17
CA THR A 116 -11.23 10.30 -9.50
C THR A 116 -9.75 10.68 -9.62
N LEU A 117 -9.18 11.33 -8.60
CA LEU A 117 -7.76 11.70 -8.59
C LEU A 117 -6.86 10.45 -8.51
N LEU A 118 -7.17 9.49 -7.64
CA LEU A 118 -6.44 8.22 -7.55
C LEU A 118 -6.49 7.47 -8.88
N GLU A 119 -7.68 7.35 -9.48
CA GLU A 119 -7.85 6.69 -10.77
C GLU A 119 -7.00 7.36 -11.85
N ALA A 120 -7.01 8.69 -11.94
CA ALA A 120 -6.23 9.42 -12.94
C ALA A 120 -4.72 9.17 -12.77
N HIS A 121 -4.21 9.18 -11.53
CA HIS A 121 -2.80 8.93 -11.25
C HIS A 121 -2.39 7.48 -11.54
N ILE A 122 -3.21 6.49 -11.16
CA ILE A 122 -2.91 5.07 -11.39
C ILE A 122 -3.01 4.76 -12.88
N ARG A 123 -4.05 5.23 -13.57
CA ARG A 123 -4.26 5.01 -15.02
C ARG A 123 -3.14 5.60 -15.88
N ALA A 124 -2.47 6.66 -15.41
CA ALA A 124 -1.34 7.26 -16.13
C ALA A 124 -0.09 6.37 -16.17
N VAL A 125 0.04 5.40 -15.25
CA VAL A 125 1.19 4.49 -15.16
C VAL A 125 0.83 3.02 -15.41
N ALA A 126 -0.42 2.63 -15.15
CA ALA A 126 -0.87 1.26 -15.31
C ALA A 126 -0.80 0.81 -16.77
N SER A 127 -0.22 -0.37 -17.01
CA SER A 127 -0.24 -1.04 -18.31
C SER A 127 -1.19 -2.26 -18.36
N ASP A 128 -1.94 -2.49 -17.29
CA ASP A 128 -2.94 -3.55 -17.15
C ASP A 128 -4.20 -3.02 -16.44
N ASP A 129 -5.24 -3.83 -16.37
CA ASP A 129 -6.43 -3.56 -15.57
C ASP A 129 -6.07 -3.39 -14.09
N PHE A 130 -6.60 -2.35 -13.47
CA PHE A 130 -6.34 -2.04 -12.08
C PHE A 130 -7.63 -1.96 -11.28
N THR A 131 -7.61 -2.49 -10.06
CA THR A 131 -8.73 -2.37 -9.13
C THR A 131 -8.20 -2.08 -7.73
N MET A 132 -8.71 -1.01 -7.13
CA MET A 132 -8.44 -0.65 -5.74
C MET A 132 -9.75 -0.54 -4.96
N ARG A 133 -9.74 -1.02 -3.71
CA ARG A 133 -10.80 -0.79 -2.73
C ARG A 133 -10.20 -0.19 -1.49
N ILE A 134 -10.86 0.84 -0.95
CA ILE A 134 -10.48 1.51 0.28
C ILE A 134 -11.68 1.48 1.23
N ALA A 135 -11.52 0.80 2.37
CA ALA A 135 -12.47 0.84 3.46
C ALA A 135 -12.02 1.85 4.53
N ILE A 136 -12.95 2.69 4.97
CA ILE A 136 -12.70 3.75 5.95
C ILE A 136 -13.14 3.25 7.32
N VAL A 137 -12.22 3.22 8.29
CA VAL A 137 -12.47 2.65 9.63
C VAL A 137 -12.28 3.73 10.69
N GLY A 138 -13.31 3.94 11.52
CA GLY A 138 -13.25 4.84 12.67
C GLY A 138 -13.37 6.34 12.34
N PHE A 139 -13.50 6.73 11.08
CA PHE A 139 -13.76 8.11 10.65
C PHE A 139 -15.24 8.32 10.33
N GLN A 140 -15.77 9.50 10.69
CA GLN A 140 -17.16 9.88 10.42
C GLN A 140 -17.28 10.81 9.21
N THR A 141 -16.22 11.56 8.90
CA THR A 141 -16.23 12.51 7.77
C THR A 141 -14.92 12.48 7.01
N PHE A 142 -14.96 12.79 5.72
CA PHE A 142 -13.77 12.89 4.88
C PHE A 142 -12.76 13.93 5.41
N ARG A 143 -13.25 15.03 6.00
CA ARG A 143 -12.41 16.05 6.65
C ARG A 143 -11.59 15.47 7.81
N GLN A 144 -12.15 14.54 8.59
CA GLN A 144 -11.40 13.87 9.67
C GLN A 144 -10.24 13.04 9.11
N ILE A 145 -10.45 12.35 7.98
CA ILE A 145 -9.40 11.59 7.30
C ILE A 145 -8.28 12.54 6.87
N LYS A 146 -8.60 13.61 6.13
CA LYS A 146 -7.60 14.62 5.71
C LYS A 146 -6.81 15.18 6.90
N THR A 147 -7.51 15.51 7.99
CA THR A 147 -6.89 16.05 9.19
C THR A 147 -5.93 15.05 9.84
N ALA A 148 -6.34 13.79 9.96
CA ALA A 148 -5.53 12.72 10.56
C ALA A 148 -4.26 12.41 9.75
N PHE A 149 -4.33 12.51 8.41
CA PHE A 149 -3.20 12.22 7.53
C PHE A 149 -2.31 13.43 7.22
N ALA A 150 -2.72 14.67 7.54
CA ALA A 150 -1.96 15.88 7.20
C ALA A 150 -0.54 15.90 7.78
N ALA A 151 -0.35 15.42 9.02
CA ALA A 151 0.97 15.32 9.63
C ALA A 151 1.84 14.26 8.94
N ARG A 152 1.25 13.11 8.60
CA ARG A 152 1.92 12.05 7.82
C ARG A 152 2.32 12.58 6.45
N HIS A 153 1.44 13.32 5.76
CA HIS A 153 1.73 13.91 4.46
C HIS A 153 2.96 14.81 4.50
N ARG A 154 3.00 15.80 5.40
CA ARG A 154 4.16 16.69 5.53
C ARG A 154 5.46 15.93 5.83
N LYS A 155 5.40 14.95 6.74
CA LYS A 155 6.57 14.15 7.11
C LYS A 155 7.04 13.28 5.95
N PHE A 156 6.12 12.58 5.28
CA PHE A 156 6.42 11.73 4.14
C PHE A 156 6.99 12.54 2.98
N ARG A 157 6.42 13.72 2.70
CA ARG A 157 6.90 14.60 1.64
C ARG A 157 8.37 15.01 1.84
N ALA A 158 8.72 15.47 3.04
CA ALA A 158 10.08 15.92 3.35
C ALA A 158 11.09 14.76 3.44
N LEU A 159 10.69 13.60 3.95
CA LEU A 159 11.61 12.48 4.19
C LEU A 159 11.75 11.53 3.00
N TYR A 160 10.71 11.40 2.16
CA TYR A 160 10.65 10.40 1.10
C TYR A 160 10.28 11.00 -0.25
N ALA A 161 9.16 11.74 -0.39
CA ALA A 161 8.72 12.18 -1.72
C ALA A 161 9.71 13.15 -2.40
N GLU A 162 10.08 14.26 -1.75
CA GLU A 162 11.02 15.24 -2.31
C GLU A 162 12.42 14.62 -2.56
N PRO A 163 12.99 13.81 -1.63
CA PRO A 163 14.22 13.07 -1.92
C PRO A 163 14.11 12.08 -3.08
N MET A 164 13.00 11.35 -3.18
CA MET A 164 12.74 10.39 -4.25
C MET A 164 12.69 11.08 -5.61
N ASP A 165 11.94 12.19 -5.73
CA ASP A 165 11.85 12.97 -6.96
C ASP A 165 13.22 13.50 -7.40
N ARG A 166 14.00 14.04 -6.45
CA ARG A 166 15.36 14.52 -6.72
C ARG A 166 16.26 13.38 -7.21
N MET A 167 16.31 12.27 -6.48
CA MET A 167 17.17 11.12 -6.83
C MET A 167 16.77 10.51 -8.18
N ALA A 168 15.47 10.45 -8.48
CA ALA A 168 14.98 10.01 -9.79
C ALA A 168 15.44 10.95 -10.91
N SER A 169 15.36 12.27 -10.70
CA SER A 169 15.83 13.27 -11.67
C SER A 169 17.35 13.27 -11.90
N GLU A 170 18.11 12.88 -10.87
CA GLU A 170 19.57 12.75 -10.90
C GLU A 170 20.02 11.36 -11.37
N HIS A 171 19.09 10.45 -11.66
CA HIS A 171 19.34 9.04 -11.97
C HIS A 171 20.17 8.30 -10.88
N ASP A 172 20.04 8.70 -9.61
CA ASP A 172 20.74 8.10 -8.47
C ASP A 172 20.02 6.86 -7.95
N GLN A 173 20.27 5.73 -8.62
CA GLN A 173 19.70 4.42 -8.23
C GLN A 173 20.12 3.97 -6.84
N ASN A 174 21.38 4.23 -6.44
CA ASN A 174 21.88 3.84 -5.12
C ASN A 174 21.22 4.65 -4.00
N GLY A 175 20.96 5.94 -4.26
CA GLY A 175 20.18 6.81 -3.39
C GLY A 175 18.74 6.31 -3.21
N LEU A 176 18.08 5.92 -4.29
CA LEU A 176 16.71 5.36 -4.26
C LEU A 176 16.64 4.07 -3.44
N ILE A 177 17.58 3.14 -3.64
CA ILE A 177 17.67 1.91 -2.84
C ILE A 177 17.89 2.24 -1.36
N SER A 178 18.80 3.16 -1.06
CA SER A 178 19.08 3.59 0.32
C SER A 178 17.89 4.30 0.97
N LEU A 179 17.08 5.02 0.19
CA LEU A 179 15.84 5.64 0.63
C LEU A 179 14.78 4.57 0.92
N TRP A 180 14.63 3.60 0.03
CA TRP A 180 13.76 2.44 0.21
C TRP A 180 14.09 1.68 1.49
N GLU A 181 15.35 1.32 1.74
CA GLU A 181 15.74 0.57 2.95
C GLU A 181 15.36 1.28 4.26
N ARG A 182 15.30 2.61 4.25
CA ARG A 182 14.81 3.40 5.40
C ARG A 182 13.29 3.36 5.51
N TYR A 183 12.58 3.46 4.39
CA TYR A 183 11.12 3.44 4.35
C TYR A 183 10.55 2.05 4.63
N LYS A 184 11.19 1.00 4.10
CA LYS A 184 10.84 -0.41 4.21
C LYS A 184 10.53 -0.83 5.64
N LYS A 185 11.29 -0.33 6.62
CA LYS A 185 11.12 -0.59 8.06
C LYS A 185 9.72 -0.25 8.60
N TYR A 186 8.99 0.64 7.94
CA TYR A 186 7.61 1.01 8.28
C TYR A 186 6.58 0.39 7.34
N TYR A 187 7.02 -0.03 6.16
CA TYR A 187 6.16 -0.53 5.09
C TYR A 187 5.93 -2.03 5.17
N VAL A 188 6.97 -2.81 5.46
CA VAL A 188 6.81 -4.24 5.70
C VAL A 188 6.70 -4.47 7.20
N LEU A 189 5.80 -5.36 7.61
CA LEU A 189 5.86 -5.93 8.94
C LEU A 189 7.19 -6.66 9.05
N GLY A 190 8.04 -6.26 9.99
CA GLY A 190 9.19 -7.08 10.36
C GLY A 190 8.71 -8.46 10.81
N GLU A 191 9.59 -9.46 10.75
CA GLU A 191 9.37 -10.69 11.52
C GLU A 191 9.21 -10.25 12.98
N MET A 192 7.96 -10.23 13.45
CA MET A 192 7.73 -10.24 14.89
C MET A 192 8.21 -11.62 15.31
N ASP A 193 9.34 -11.66 16.01
CA ASP A 193 9.81 -12.87 16.68
C ASP A 193 8.60 -13.52 17.39
N GLU A 194 8.25 -14.73 16.97
CA GLU A 194 7.26 -15.59 17.62
C GLU A 194 7.61 -15.87 19.09
#